data_AF-A0A1N7LHK9-F1
#
_entry.id   AF-A0A1N7LHK9-F1
#
_cell.length_a   1.000
_cell.length_b   1.000
_cell.length_c   1.000
_cell.angle_alpha   90.00
_cell.angle_beta   90.00
_cell.angle_gamma   90.00
#
_symmetry.space_group_name_H-M   'P 1'
#
loop_
_entity.id
_entity.type
_entity.pdbx_description
1 polymer ?
#
loop_
_entity_poly.entity_id
_entity_poly.type
_entity_poly.pdbx_seq_one_letter_code
_entity_poly.pdbx_strand_id
1 'polypeptide(L)'
;MKNKLFGLSALAIFGCMVNAQVGINTNLGQATLDVVGSPSVSSKLDGIIAPRLTGDQLRSKSYTASQTGALVYVTAADTAPASQTVNVVNAGYYYFDGSVWIQVNQPQPSGWKITGNSGTTATAASLGTAVSSGNFLGTTDSQSLVLATNNTVKAILDVNGNLRGGNSNASSPYASVSWGSNNTLSNNTSSNIALGRENTVAAQAANFPGVAIGATNSALSGAKIIGNNNFATGANAIVLGNNNGTSGTNVSGINIGNSNVNSGGFAFGTGNNVTSNNYAFGNANVASGAAGAIAFGNSASATIANQTVYANTSHAFSGQGSIGTAITDVGVNMTPNGTNIPDLEISKGILIKATGVPVTSDCNASNEGTIVYGKSGNTGNFYGCRISAGVYAWQQF
;
A
#
# COMPACT_ATOMS: atom_id res chain seq x y z
N MET A 1 51.12 -74.14 -57.55
CA MET A 1 50.38 -72.89 -57.22
C MET A 1 49.03 -73.22 -56.56
N LYS A 2 48.98 -73.94 -55.42
CA LYS A 2 47.72 -74.36 -54.78
C LYS A 2 47.55 -73.93 -53.31
N ASN A 3 48.54 -73.30 -52.68
CA ASN A 3 48.51 -72.99 -51.25
C ASN A 3 48.41 -71.49 -50.90
N LYS A 4 48.26 -70.61 -51.89
CA LYS A 4 48.15 -69.15 -51.66
C LYS A 4 46.72 -68.60 -51.76
N LEU A 5 45.75 -69.43 -52.14
CA LEU A 5 44.36 -69.00 -52.36
C LEU A 5 43.51 -69.06 -51.07
N PHE A 6 43.91 -69.84 -50.07
CA PHE A 6 43.16 -69.97 -48.81
C PHE A 6 43.41 -68.84 -47.80
N GLY A 7 44.52 -68.12 -47.92
CA GLY A 7 44.84 -66.98 -47.04
C GLY A 7 44.09 -65.69 -47.41
N LEU A 8 43.73 -65.53 -48.69
CA LEU A 8 43.05 -64.33 -49.19
C LEU A 8 41.53 -64.36 -48.90
N SER A 9 40.94 -65.55 -48.84
CA SER A 9 39.54 -65.74 -48.44
C SER A 9 39.32 -65.62 -46.93
N ALA A 10 40.30 -65.98 -46.10
CA ALA A 10 40.22 -65.81 -44.64
C ALA A 10 40.32 -64.33 -44.22
N LEU A 11 41.05 -63.48 -44.95
CA LEU A 11 41.19 -62.06 -44.64
C LEU A 11 39.97 -61.21 -45.07
N ALA A 12 39.20 -61.67 -46.06
CA ALA A 12 37.99 -60.97 -46.53
C ALA A 12 36.79 -61.12 -45.58
N ILE A 13 36.77 -62.15 -44.73
CA ILE A 13 35.63 -62.45 -43.85
C ILE A 13 35.75 -61.78 -42.48
N PHE A 14 36.96 -61.43 -42.03
CA PHE A 14 37.21 -60.81 -40.73
C PHE A 14 37.35 -59.27 -40.75
N GLY A 15 37.26 -58.62 -41.93
CA GLY A 15 37.54 -57.19 -42.09
C GLY A 15 36.33 -56.25 -42.17
N CYS A 16 35.12 -56.75 -42.38
CA CYS A 16 33.94 -55.91 -42.50
C CYS A 16 33.25 -55.74 -41.14
N MET A 17 33.67 -54.74 -40.36
CA MET A 17 32.80 -54.16 -39.35
C MET A 17 31.68 -53.42 -40.08
N VAL A 18 30.60 -54.12 -40.41
CA VAL A 18 29.39 -53.51 -40.97
C VAL A 18 28.73 -52.74 -39.84
N ASN A 19 28.85 -51.42 -39.89
CA ASN A 19 28.14 -50.59 -38.93
C ASN A 19 26.62 -50.74 -39.18
N ALA A 20 25.85 -50.97 -38.13
CA ALA A 20 24.42 -51.27 -38.21
C ALA A 20 23.52 -50.03 -38.47
N GLN A 21 24.04 -48.96 -39.09
CA GLN A 21 23.21 -47.81 -39.44
C GLN A 21 22.35 -48.13 -40.66
N VAL A 22 21.07 -47.78 -40.58
CA VAL A 22 20.15 -47.82 -41.72
C VAL A 22 19.98 -46.39 -42.24
N GLY A 23 20.53 -46.12 -43.42
CA GLY A 23 20.27 -44.88 -44.16
C GLY A 23 19.11 -45.08 -45.13
N ILE A 24 18.11 -44.19 -45.08
CA ILE A 24 17.05 -44.07 -46.09
C ILE A 24 17.28 -42.77 -46.84
N ASN A 25 17.47 -42.88 -48.16
CA ASN A 25 17.77 -41.75 -49.05
C ASN A 25 19.11 -41.03 -48.73
N THR A 26 20.03 -41.72 -48.05
CA THR A 26 21.42 -41.28 -47.79
C THR A 26 22.37 -42.48 -47.75
N ASN A 27 23.60 -42.31 -48.24
CA ASN A 27 24.66 -43.31 -48.15
C ASN A 27 25.61 -43.06 -46.97
N LEU A 28 25.41 -41.95 -46.24
CA LEU A 28 26.22 -41.54 -45.11
C LEU A 28 25.32 -41.37 -43.88
N GLY A 29 24.72 -42.47 -43.42
CA GLY A 29 23.83 -42.45 -42.27
C GLY A 29 24.53 -41.95 -41.00
N GLN A 30 24.02 -40.88 -40.41
CA GLN A 30 24.63 -40.22 -39.25
C GLN A 30 24.08 -40.72 -37.90
N ALA A 31 23.07 -41.59 -37.93
CA ALA A 31 22.45 -42.21 -36.75
C ALA A 31 22.09 -43.68 -37.05
N THR A 32 21.65 -44.43 -36.04
CA THR A 32 21.21 -45.83 -36.23
C THR A 32 20.10 -45.95 -37.28
N LEU A 33 19.21 -44.96 -37.37
CA LEU A 33 18.29 -44.76 -38.49
C LEU A 33 18.40 -43.29 -38.91
N ASP A 34 18.81 -43.04 -40.15
CA ASP A 34 18.90 -41.71 -40.76
C ASP A 34 18.01 -41.65 -41.99
N VAL A 35 17.00 -40.77 -41.97
CA VAL A 35 16.01 -40.61 -43.05
C VAL A 35 16.15 -39.21 -43.61
N VAL A 36 16.79 -39.09 -44.77
CA VAL A 36 17.03 -37.79 -45.42
C VAL A 36 15.87 -37.46 -46.36
N GLY A 37 15.22 -36.32 -46.15
CA GLY A 37 14.11 -35.84 -46.99
C GLY A 37 14.55 -35.31 -48.37
N SER A 38 13.58 -34.97 -49.21
CA SER A 38 13.76 -34.33 -50.52
C SER A 38 12.97 -33.00 -50.59
N PRO A 39 13.36 -31.96 -49.81
CA PRO A 39 12.51 -30.79 -49.52
C PRO A 39 12.14 -29.93 -50.73
N SER A 40 12.86 -30.05 -51.85
CA SER A 40 12.61 -29.30 -53.09
C SER A 40 11.73 -30.05 -54.10
N VAL A 41 11.34 -31.31 -53.83
CA VAL A 41 10.59 -32.15 -54.77
C VAL A 41 9.17 -32.36 -54.25
N SER A 42 8.21 -31.57 -54.74
CA SER A 42 6.82 -31.57 -54.23
C SER A 42 6.06 -32.89 -54.37
N SER A 43 6.50 -33.80 -55.25
CA SER A 43 5.93 -35.15 -55.39
C SER A 43 6.48 -36.16 -54.40
N LYS A 44 7.55 -35.82 -53.68
CA LYS A 44 8.11 -36.64 -52.59
C LYS A 44 7.56 -36.15 -51.26
N LEU A 45 6.77 -36.99 -50.61
CA LEU A 45 6.18 -36.70 -49.30
C LEU A 45 7.14 -37.18 -48.21
N ASP A 46 7.93 -36.25 -47.66
CA ASP A 46 8.90 -36.54 -46.60
C ASP A 46 8.19 -36.88 -45.28
N GLY A 47 8.63 -37.93 -44.59
CA GLY A 47 8.12 -38.29 -43.26
C GLY A 47 8.41 -39.73 -42.85
N ILE A 48 8.13 -40.03 -41.57
CA ILE A 48 8.14 -41.39 -41.02
C ILE A 48 6.75 -41.68 -40.48
N ILE A 49 6.10 -42.72 -41.01
CA ILE A 49 4.81 -43.18 -40.51
C ILE A 49 5.07 -44.33 -39.52
N ALA A 50 4.79 -44.08 -38.23
CA ALA A 50 4.83 -45.13 -37.23
C ALA A 50 3.75 -46.20 -37.48
N PRO A 51 3.91 -47.44 -36.95
CA PRO A 51 2.88 -48.45 -37.02
C PRO A 51 1.51 -47.93 -36.54
N ARG A 52 0.47 -48.19 -37.34
CA ARG A 52 -0.91 -47.74 -37.07
C ARG A 52 -1.72 -48.85 -36.42
N LEU A 53 -2.36 -48.55 -35.30
CA LEU A 53 -3.18 -49.49 -34.52
C LEU A 53 -4.40 -48.74 -33.97
N THR A 54 -5.55 -49.39 -33.80
CA THR A 54 -6.60 -48.84 -32.91
C THR A 54 -6.17 -48.99 -31.45
N GLY A 55 -6.78 -48.25 -30.53
CA GLY A 55 -6.52 -48.41 -29.09
C GLY A 55 -6.79 -49.83 -28.61
N ASP A 56 -7.86 -50.47 -29.10
CA ASP A 56 -8.16 -51.89 -28.80
C ASP A 56 -7.07 -52.85 -29.32
N GLN A 57 -6.54 -52.62 -30.52
CA GLN A 57 -5.42 -53.40 -31.08
C GLN A 57 -4.11 -53.16 -30.34
N LEU A 58 -3.95 -51.99 -29.72
CA LEU A 58 -2.79 -51.69 -28.88
C LEU A 58 -2.93 -52.38 -27.52
N ARG A 59 -4.13 -52.38 -26.92
CA ARG A 59 -4.44 -53.05 -25.66
C ARG A 59 -4.31 -54.57 -25.73
N SER A 60 -4.57 -55.17 -26.90
CA SER A 60 -4.40 -56.62 -27.09
C SER A 60 -2.92 -57.06 -27.14
N LYS A 61 -1.97 -56.13 -27.11
CA LYS A 61 -0.54 -56.40 -27.09
C LYS A 61 0.03 -56.13 -25.70
N SER A 62 1.07 -56.88 -25.34
CA SER A 62 1.82 -56.68 -24.11
C SER A 62 3.22 -56.20 -24.45
N TYR A 63 3.48 -54.91 -24.20
CA TYR A 63 4.80 -54.31 -24.37
C TYR A 63 5.62 -54.52 -23.10
N THR A 64 6.93 -54.70 -23.24
CA THR A 64 7.85 -54.92 -22.11
C THR A 64 8.86 -53.77 -22.04
N ALA A 65 9.71 -53.75 -21.01
CA ALA A 65 10.76 -52.74 -20.86
C ALA A 65 11.66 -52.61 -22.12
N SER A 66 11.85 -53.70 -22.89
CA SER A 66 12.63 -53.69 -24.14
C SER A 66 12.02 -52.85 -25.26
N GLN A 67 10.74 -52.46 -25.16
CA GLN A 67 10.06 -51.59 -26.13
C GLN A 67 9.86 -50.16 -25.59
N THR A 68 10.53 -49.77 -24.51
CA THR A 68 10.51 -48.37 -24.03
C THR A 68 11.02 -47.45 -25.15
N GLY A 69 10.25 -46.39 -25.46
CA GLY A 69 10.49 -45.51 -26.60
C GLY A 69 9.84 -45.95 -27.91
N ALA A 70 9.15 -47.10 -27.96
CA ALA A 70 8.39 -47.51 -29.14
C ALA A 70 7.33 -46.46 -29.47
N LEU A 71 7.25 -46.05 -30.74
CA LEU A 71 6.31 -45.06 -31.24
C LEU A 71 5.25 -45.73 -32.10
N VAL A 72 3.98 -45.39 -31.87
CA VAL A 72 2.84 -45.84 -32.68
C VAL A 72 1.91 -44.67 -32.98
N TYR A 73 1.13 -44.79 -34.06
CA TYR A 73 0.01 -43.90 -34.31
C TYR A 73 -1.30 -44.64 -34.01
N VAL A 74 -2.02 -44.17 -32.99
CA VAL A 74 -3.33 -44.70 -32.63
C VAL A 74 -4.38 -44.07 -33.53
N THR A 75 -5.12 -44.88 -34.29
CA THR A 75 -6.12 -44.41 -35.26
C THR A 75 -7.49 -44.14 -34.65
N ALA A 76 -7.82 -44.76 -33.53
CA ALA A 76 -9.05 -44.58 -32.75
C ALA A 76 -8.79 -44.89 -31.27
N ALA A 77 -9.54 -44.27 -30.36
CA ALA A 77 -9.41 -44.48 -28.92
C ALA A 77 -9.57 -45.96 -28.51
N ASP A 78 -8.97 -46.34 -27.38
CA ASP A 78 -9.26 -47.62 -26.72
C ASP A 78 -10.68 -47.56 -26.14
N THR A 79 -11.51 -48.55 -26.44
CA THR A 79 -12.91 -48.59 -25.97
C THR A 79 -13.03 -48.98 -24.50
N ALA A 80 -11.97 -49.57 -23.93
CA ALA A 80 -11.88 -49.91 -22.51
C ALA A 80 -10.45 -49.67 -21.98
N PRO A 81 -10.01 -48.41 -21.86
CA PRO A 81 -8.65 -48.06 -21.43
C PRO A 81 -8.32 -48.66 -20.07
N ALA A 82 -7.25 -49.44 -20.00
CA ALA A 82 -6.75 -50.03 -18.76
C ALA A 82 -5.26 -50.38 -18.88
N SER A 83 -4.57 -50.49 -17.75
CA SER A 83 -3.16 -50.92 -17.70
C SER A 83 -2.29 -50.08 -18.65
N GLN A 84 -1.61 -50.71 -19.62
CA GLN A 84 -0.69 -50.03 -20.54
C GLN A 84 -1.39 -48.98 -21.42
N THR A 85 -2.67 -49.15 -21.73
CA THR A 85 -3.42 -48.23 -22.62
C THR A 85 -4.32 -47.25 -21.87
N VAL A 86 -4.16 -47.09 -20.55
CA VAL A 86 -5.01 -46.21 -19.72
C VAL A 86 -5.11 -44.77 -20.25
N ASN A 87 -4.07 -44.26 -20.91
CA ASN A 87 -4.06 -42.90 -21.47
C ASN A 87 -4.47 -42.82 -22.95
N VAL A 88 -4.81 -43.94 -23.59
CA VAL A 88 -5.09 -44.03 -25.04
C VAL A 88 -6.56 -43.69 -25.32
N VAL A 89 -6.95 -42.46 -24.99
CA VAL A 89 -8.35 -42.01 -25.03
C VAL A 89 -8.71 -41.25 -26.31
N ASN A 90 -7.72 -40.95 -27.16
CA ASN A 90 -7.89 -40.23 -28.43
C ASN A 90 -6.95 -40.79 -29.50
N ALA A 91 -7.26 -40.56 -30.77
CA ALA A 91 -6.33 -40.82 -31.87
C ALA A 91 -5.10 -39.89 -31.78
N GLY A 92 -3.94 -40.36 -32.24
CA GLY A 92 -2.70 -39.58 -32.27
C GLY A 92 -1.45 -40.43 -32.09
N TYR A 93 -0.29 -39.77 -32.05
CA TYR A 93 0.98 -40.45 -31.77
C TYR A 93 1.15 -40.74 -30.27
N TYR A 94 1.58 -41.95 -29.94
CA TYR A 94 1.91 -42.39 -28.58
C TYR A 94 3.27 -43.06 -28.56
N TYR A 95 4.03 -42.83 -27.48
CA TYR A 95 5.22 -43.61 -27.17
C TYR A 95 5.02 -44.45 -25.90
N PHE A 96 5.68 -45.61 -25.83
CA PHE A 96 5.66 -46.44 -24.63
C PHE A 96 6.74 -45.97 -23.65
N ASP A 97 6.37 -45.59 -22.43
CA ASP A 97 7.32 -45.08 -21.42
C ASP A 97 7.99 -46.20 -20.59
N GLY A 98 7.67 -47.46 -20.89
CA GLY A 98 8.10 -48.64 -20.15
C GLY A 98 7.01 -49.24 -19.26
N SER A 99 5.93 -48.49 -19.00
CA SER A 99 4.77 -48.91 -18.21
C SER A 99 3.44 -48.68 -18.95
N VAL A 100 3.24 -47.49 -19.51
CA VAL A 100 2.02 -47.08 -20.20
C VAL A 100 2.33 -46.34 -21.51
N TRP A 101 1.32 -46.21 -22.36
CA TRP A 101 1.37 -45.39 -23.56
C TRP A 101 1.13 -43.92 -23.22
N ILE A 102 2.03 -43.04 -23.63
CA ILE A 102 1.95 -41.59 -23.42
C ILE A 102 1.77 -40.91 -24.78
N GLN A 103 0.75 -40.05 -24.90
CA GLN A 103 0.52 -39.30 -26.13
C GLN A 103 1.67 -38.27 -26.33
N VAL A 104 2.25 -38.22 -27.52
CA VAL A 104 3.39 -37.33 -27.83
C VAL A 104 3.01 -35.86 -27.68
N ASN A 105 1.78 -35.51 -28.09
CA ASN A 105 1.21 -34.17 -27.95
C ASN A 105 0.16 -34.16 -26.83
N GLN A 106 0.50 -34.65 -25.63
CA GLN A 106 -0.41 -34.39 -24.51
C GLN A 106 -0.63 -32.88 -24.41
N PRO A 107 -1.90 -32.41 -24.40
CA PRO A 107 -2.18 -31.03 -24.10
C PRO A 107 -1.56 -30.74 -22.74
N GLN A 108 -0.47 -29.99 -22.72
CA GLN A 108 0.07 -29.51 -21.46
C GLN A 108 -1.08 -28.76 -20.77
N PRO A 109 -1.36 -29.04 -19.48
CA PRO A 109 -2.33 -28.24 -18.74
C PRO A 109 -1.95 -26.79 -18.97
N SER A 110 -2.94 -25.95 -19.27
CA SER A 110 -2.76 -24.56 -19.71
C SER A 110 -1.98 -23.75 -18.67
N GLY A 111 -0.66 -23.90 -18.69
CA GLY A 111 0.25 -23.26 -17.76
C GLY A 111 0.41 -21.81 -18.12
N TRP A 112 0.74 -21.00 -17.12
CA TRP A 112 1.09 -19.60 -17.32
C TRP A 112 2.32 -19.49 -18.21
N LYS A 113 2.15 -18.96 -19.42
CA LYS A 113 3.26 -18.75 -20.36
C LYS A 113 4.12 -17.55 -19.93
N ILE A 114 5.41 -17.57 -20.29
CA ILE A 114 6.40 -16.54 -19.93
C ILE A 114 6.08 -15.13 -20.46
N THR A 115 5.24 -15.02 -21.50
CA THR A 115 4.77 -13.75 -22.08
C THR A 115 3.35 -13.38 -21.61
N GLY A 116 2.81 -14.06 -20.60
CA GLY A 116 1.42 -13.95 -20.20
C GLY A 116 0.47 -14.83 -21.03
N ASN A 117 -0.78 -14.93 -20.57
CA ASN A 117 -1.84 -15.69 -21.22
C ASN A 117 -2.71 -14.72 -22.06
N SER A 118 -2.81 -14.93 -23.38
CA SER A 118 -3.79 -14.25 -24.23
C SER A 118 -5.08 -15.08 -24.33
N GLY A 119 -6.23 -14.43 -24.54
CA GLY A 119 -7.51 -15.10 -24.78
C GLY A 119 -8.18 -15.74 -23.55
N THR A 120 -7.81 -15.33 -22.33
CA THR A 120 -8.46 -15.83 -21.11
C THR A 120 -9.85 -15.22 -20.93
N THR A 121 -10.80 -16.03 -20.46
CA THR A 121 -12.10 -15.58 -19.96
C THR A 121 -12.14 -15.76 -18.46
N ALA A 122 -12.18 -14.66 -17.69
CA ALA A 122 -12.17 -14.73 -16.23
C ALA A 122 -13.38 -15.49 -15.67
N THR A 123 -13.21 -16.13 -14.52
CA THR A 123 -14.35 -16.71 -13.78
C THR A 123 -15.33 -15.63 -13.31
N ALA A 124 -16.62 -15.97 -13.30
CA ALA A 124 -17.69 -15.13 -12.75
C ALA A 124 -18.09 -15.54 -11.31
N ALA A 125 -17.35 -16.46 -10.69
CA ALA A 125 -17.60 -16.88 -9.31
C ALA A 125 -17.48 -15.69 -8.34
N SER A 126 -18.39 -15.61 -7.38
CA SER A 126 -18.36 -14.57 -6.34
C SER A 126 -17.33 -14.90 -5.26
N LEU A 127 -16.87 -13.87 -4.52
CA LEU A 127 -15.93 -14.05 -3.41
C LEU A 127 -16.46 -15.07 -2.40
N GLY A 128 -15.63 -16.04 -2.02
CA GLY A 128 -16.00 -17.11 -1.07
C GLY A 128 -16.70 -18.33 -1.69
N THR A 129 -16.87 -18.38 -3.02
CA THR A 129 -17.48 -19.53 -3.72
C THR A 129 -16.45 -20.28 -4.57
N ALA A 130 -16.68 -21.58 -4.79
CA ALA A 130 -15.79 -22.41 -5.60
C ALA A 130 -15.81 -21.98 -7.07
N VAL A 131 -14.64 -21.96 -7.71
CA VAL A 131 -14.52 -21.69 -9.14
C VAL A 131 -14.90 -22.92 -9.95
N SER A 132 -16.06 -22.90 -10.61
CA SER A 132 -16.55 -24.00 -11.44
C SER A 132 -16.28 -23.84 -12.95
N SER A 133 -15.97 -22.62 -13.40
CA SER A 133 -15.68 -22.30 -14.81
C SER A 133 -14.84 -21.02 -14.94
N GLY A 134 -14.25 -20.82 -16.12
CA GLY A 134 -13.39 -19.67 -16.43
C GLY A 134 -11.94 -19.86 -16.00
N ASN A 135 -11.11 -18.86 -16.29
CA ASN A 135 -9.69 -18.83 -15.97
C ASN A 135 -9.43 -17.99 -14.70
N PHE A 136 -8.44 -18.40 -13.92
CA PHE A 136 -8.00 -17.69 -12.70
C PHE A 136 -6.53 -17.98 -12.41
N LEU A 137 -5.92 -17.17 -11.54
CA LEU A 137 -4.62 -17.44 -10.91
C LEU A 137 -4.89 -17.87 -9.47
N GLY A 138 -4.61 -19.13 -9.14
CA GLY A 138 -4.86 -19.66 -7.80
C GLY A 138 -4.77 -21.17 -7.72
N THR A 139 -5.22 -21.70 -6.60
CA THR A 139 -5.30 -23.13 -6.26
C THR A 139 -6.76 -23.56 -6.23
N THR A 140 -7.04 -24.83 -6.57
CA THR A 140 -8.39 -25.43 -6.44
C THR A 140 -8.54 -26.32 -5.21
N ASP A 141 -7.41 -26.68 -4.60
CA ASP A 141 -7.32 -27.40 -3.34
C ASP A 141 -7.10 -26.42 -2.18
N SER A 142 -7.10 -26.92 -0.94
CA SER A 142 -6.96 -26.13 0.28
C SER A 142 -5.51 -25.71 0.56
N GLN A 143 -4.84 -25.17 -0.46
CA GLN A 143 -3.45 -24.72 -0.41
C GLN A 143 -3.36 -23.22 -0.68
N SER A 144 -2.44 -22.54 0.00
CA SER A 144 -2.19 -21.11 -0.21
C SER A 144 -1.58 -20.83 -1.58
N LEU A 145 -1.93 -19.70 -2.20
CA LEU A 145 -1.21 -19.19 -3.37
C LEU A 145 0.06 -18.46 -2.92
N VAL A 146 1.22 -18.99 -3.31
CA VAL A 146 2.53 -18.46 -2.95
C VAL A 146 3.16 -17.74 -4.14
N LEU A 147 3.55 -16.48 -3.93
CA LEU A 147 4.32 -15.68 -4.87
C LEU A 147 5.76 -15.60 -4.37
N ALA A 148 6.71 -16.12 -5.16
CA ALA A 148 8.11 -16.19 -4.79
C ALA A 148 9.02 -15.58 -5.86
N THR A 149 10.12 -14.95 -5.42
CA THR A 149 11.21 -14.49 -6.29
C THR A 149 12.54 -14.88 -5.67
N ASN A 150 13.54 -15.20 -6.50
CA ASN A 150 14.84 -15.72 -6.04
C ASN A 150 14.70 -16.89 -5.04
N ASN A 151 13.80 -17.84 -5.34
CA ASN A 151 13.49 -18.98 -4.47
C ASN A 151 13.07 -18.61 -3.03
N THR A 152 12.52 -17.41 -2.82
CA THR A 152 12.05 -16.93 -1.52
C THR A 152 10.64 -16.38 -1.63
N VAL A 153 9.79 -16.70 -0.65
CA VAL A 153 8.40 -16.23 -0.62
C VAL A 153 8.36 -14.71 -0.40
N LYS A 154 7.57 -14.01 -1.21
CA LYS A 154 7.34 -12.56 -1.13
C LYS A 154 5.90 -12.19 -0.83
N ALA A 155 4.95 -13.03 -1.22
CA ALA A 155 3.56 -12.89 -0.80
C ALA A 155 2.84 -14.24 -0.72
N ILE A 156 1.85 -14.30 0.15
CA ILE A 156 0.99 -15.46 0.38
C ILE A 156 -0.44 -14.94 0.44
N LEU A 157 -1.31 -15.47 -0.42
CA LEU A 157 -2.76 -15.45 -0.20
C LEU A 157 -3.14 -16.78 0.44
N ASP A 158 -3.47 -16.75 1.74
CA ASP A 158 -3.80 -17.96 2.49
C ASP A 158 -5.24 -18.43 2.24
N VAL A 159 -5.53 -19.66 2.67
CA VAL A 159 -6.86 -20.29 2.51
C VAL A 159 -8.00 -19.55 3.22
N ASN A 160 -7.68 -18.62 4.13
CA ASN A 160 -8.64 -17.78 4.84
C ASN A 160 -8.84 -16.40 4.17
N GLY A 161 -8.17 -16.16 3.03
CA GLY A 161 -8.26 -14.90 2.29
C GLY A 161 -7.34 -13.79 2.80
N ASN A 162 -6.38 -14.08 3.70
CA ASN A 162 -5.41 -13.07 4.11
C ASN A 162 -4.31 -12.93 3.06
N LEU A 163 -4.07 -11.70 2.59
CA LEU A 163 -2.89 -11.37 1.80
C LEU A 163 -1.78 -10.86 2.72
N ARG A 164 -0.68 -11.60 2.77
CA ARG A 164 0.56 -11.19 3.45
C ARG A 164 1.64 -10.99 2.41
N GLY A 165 2.39 -9.90 2.50
CA GLY A 165 3.47 -9.61 1.58
C GLY A 165 4.65 -8.94 2.29
N GLY A 166 5.85 -9.12 1.76
CA GLY A 166 7.05 -8.48 2.28
C GLY A 166 8.32 -9.33 2.18
N ASN A 167 9.27 -9.04 3.05
CA ASN A 167 10.48 -9.83 3.27
C ASN A 167 10.73 -10.00 4.78
N SER A 168 11.70 -10.83 5.15
CA SER A 168 12.07 -11.10 6.55
C SER A 168 13.29 -10.30 7.00
N ASN A 169 13.67 -9.24 6.27
CA ASN A 169 14.93 -8.55 6.51
C ASN A 169 14.80 -7.60 7.71
N ALA A 170 15.69 -7.71 8.69
CA ALA A 170 15.79 -6.77 9.81
C ALA A 170 16.61 -5.50 9.46
N SER A 171 17.25 -5.50 8.28
CA SER A 171 18.02 -4.40 7.71
C SER A 171 17.75 -4.31 6.20
N SER A 172 18.19 -3.22 5.56
CA SER A 172 17.97 -2.99 4.12
C SER A 172 18.42 -4.19 3.25
N PRO A 173 17.71 -4.54 2.16
CA PRO A 173 16.54 -3.84 1.60
C PRO A 173 15.21 -4.24 2.28
N TYR A 174 14.37 -3.25 2.58
CA TYR A 174 13.01 -3.46 3.09
C TYR A 174 11.98 -3.64 1.95
N ALA A 175 10.74 -3.99 2.28
CA ALA A 175 9.67 -4.22 1.31
C ALA A 175 8.56 -3.18 1.45
N SER A 176 8.25 -2.47 0.37
CA SER A 176 7.19 -1.44 0.29
C SER A 176 5.95 -1.94 -0.45
N VAL A 177 4.80 -1.30 -0.20
CA VAL A 177 3.54 -1.56 -0.93
C VAL A 177 3.01 -0.28 -1.55
N SER A 178 2.62 -0.37 -2.82
CA SER A 178 1.93 0.68 -3.55
C SER A 178 0.72 0.08 -4.26
N TRP A 179 -0.48 0.60 -3.99
CA TRP A 179 -1.71 0.14 -4.63
C TRP A 179 -2.63 1.30 -4.99
N GLY A 180 -3.17 1.26 -6.20
CA GLY A 180 -4.06 2.27 -6.78
C GLY A 180 -3.41 2.98 -7.95
N SER A 181 -3.80 4.23 -8.22
CA SER A 181 -3.45 4.92 -9.46
C SER A 181 -2.32 5.93 -9.26
N ASN A 182 -1.27 5.87 -10.08
CA ASN A 182 -0.21 6.90 -10.12
C ASN A 182 0.48 7.19 -8.76
N ASN A 183 0.53 6.22 -7.85
CA ASN A 183 1.32 6.35 -6.63
C ASN A 183 2.81 6.21 -6.95
N THR A 184 3.65 7.04 -6.33
CA THR A 184 5.09 7.05 -6.50
C THR A 184 5.78 6.68 -5.19
N LEU A 185 6.59 5.62 -5.22
CA LEU A 185 7.54 5.32 -4.17
C LEU A 185 8.93 5.74 -4.66
N SER A 186 9.40 6.92 -4.28
CA SER A 186 10.72 7.43 -4.70
C SER A 186 11.88 6.65 -4.10
N ASN A 187 11.60 5.86 -3.06
CA ASN A 187 12.50 4.85 -2.51
C ASN A 187 11.68 3.61 -2.11
N ASN A 188 12.11 2.42 -2.54
CA ASN A 188 11.49 1.14 -2.16
C ASN A 188 12.22 0.41 -1.02
N THR A 189 13.31 0.98 -0.50
CA THR A 189 14.13 0.41 0.58
C THR A 189 13.76 0.96 1.96
N SER A 190 12.49 1.25 2.23
CA SER A 190 12.05 1.88 3.49
C SER A 190 10.66 1.43 3.97
N SER A 191 10.18 0.26 3.52
CA SER A 191 8.85 -0.26 3.89
C SER A 191 7.68 0.71 3.70
N ASN A 192 7.78 1.54 2.68
CA ASN A 192 6.83 2.61 2.42
C ASN A 192 5.45 2.06 2.04
N ILE A 193 4.40 2.80 2.39
CA ILE A 193 3.00 2.48 2.06
C ILE A 193 2.40 3.64 1.28
N ALA A 194 1.96 3.38 0.05
CA ALA A 194 1.19 4.33 -0.76
C ALA A 194 -0.13 3.70 -1.23
N LEU A 195 -1.27 4.19 -0.74
CA LEU A 195 -2.59 3.64 -1.07
C LEU A 195 -3.53 4.73 -1.58
N GLY A 196 -4.23 4.45 -2.69
CA GLY A 196 -5.15 5.40 -3.32
C GLY A 196 -4.57 5.98 -4.60
N ARG A 197 -4.61 7.31 -4.79
CA ARG A 197 -4.17 7.94 -6.05
C ARG A 197 -3.16 9.07 -5.85
N GLU A 198 -2.15 9.14 -6.73
CA GLU A 198 -1.20 10.27 -6.80
C GLU A 198 -0.45 10.54 -5.48
N ASN A 199 -0.32 9.55 -4.62
CA ASN A 199 0.47 9.69 -3.41
C ASN A 199 1.96 9.52 -3.75
N THR A 200 2.81 10.34 -3.14
CA THR A 200 4.26 10.23 -3.19
C THR A 200 4.80 9.89 -1.81
N VAL A 201 5.61 8.84 -1.72
CA VAL A 201 6.34 8.49 -0.49
C VAL A 201 7.82 8.38 -0.80
N ALA A 202 8.63 9.18 -0.11
CA ALA A 202 10.07 9.27 -0.33
C ALA A 202 10.86 9.29 0.99
N ALA A 203 10.68 8.27 1.83
CA ALA A 203 11.53 8.08 2.99
C ALA A 203 12.94 7.63 2.54
N GLN A 204 13.99 8.42 2.83
CA GLN A 204 15.39 8.08 2.51
C GLN A 204 16.36 8.13 3.71
N ALA A 205 15.93 8.65 4.88
CA ALA A 205 16.52 8.46 6.22
C ALA A 205 15.65 9.19 7.27
N ALA A 206 15.83 8.77 8.55
CA ALA A 206 15.04 8.97 9.79
C ALA A 206 13.54 8.60 9.72
N ASN A 207 13.12 7.71 10.63
CA ASN A 207 11.76 7.20 10.94
C ASN A 207 10.88 6.66 9.79
N PHE A 208 11.50 5.91 8.86
CA PHE A 208 10.77 4.98 8.00
C PHE A 208 9.91 3.98 8.83
N PRO A 209 8.76 3.50 8.32
CA PRO A 209 8.25 3.70 6.96
C PRO A 209 7.56 5.03 6.73
N GLY A 210 7.60 5.57 5.52
CA GLY A 210 6.67 6.63 5.11
C GLY A 210 5.30 6.03 4.75
N VAL A 211 4.23 6.74 5.08
CA VAL A 211 2.86 6.29 4.78
C VAL A 211 2.08 7.45 4.15
N ALA A 212 1.44 7.19 3.01
CA ALA A 212 0.52 8.11 2.36
C ALA A 212 -0.72 7.35 1.90
N ILE A 213 -1.88 7.69 2.46
CA ILE A 213 -3.16 7.06 2.16
C ILE A 213 -4.17 8.12 1.73
N GLY A 214 -4.86 7.89 0.61
CA GLY A 214 -5.87 8.80 0.07
C GLY A 214 -5.43 9.35 -1.29
N ALA A 215 -5.50 10.67 -1.48
CA ALA A 215 -5.15 11.30 -2.75
C ALA A 215 -4.10 12.41 -2.63
N THR A 216 -3.19 12.51 -3.60
CA THR A 216 -2.26 13.63 -3.77
C THR A 216 -1.43 13.98 -2.53
N ASN A 217 -1.18 13.02 -1.64
CA ASN A 217 -0.35 13.24 -0.46
C ASN A 217 1.14 13.08 -0.79
N SER A 218 1.99 13.86 -0.14
CA SER A 218 3.46 13.73 -0.24
C SER A 218 4.08 13.55 1.14
N ALA A 219 4.48 12.32 1.43
CA ALA A 219 5.12 11.92 2.68
C ALA A 219 6.64 11.75 2.47
N LEU A 220 7.42 12.75 2.89
CA LEU A 220 8.87 12.70 2.85
C LEU A 220 9.45 12.30 4.22
N SER A 221 10.69 11.80 4.23
CA SER A 221 11.45 11.47 5.44
C SER A 221 10.74 10.56 6.45
N GLY A 222 9.76 9.74 6.05
CA GLY A 222 9.05 8.84 6.99
C GLY A 222 7.74 9.38 7.58
N ALA A 223 7.26 10.54 7.14
CA ALA A 223 5.96 11.08 7.57
C ALA A 223 4.79 10.08 7.38
N LYS A 224 3.76 10.21 8.22
CA LYS A 224 2.52 9.42 8.16
C LYS A 224 1.36 10.34 7.79
N ILE A 225 0.74 10.10 6.64
CA ILE A 225 -0.28 10.97 6.07
C ILE A 225 -1.51 10.16 5.68
N ILE A 226 -2.67 10.63 6.07
CA ILE A 226 -3.98 10.12 5.65
C ILE A 226 -4.88 11.29 5.25
N GLY A 227 -5.44 11.24 4.05
CA GLY A 227 -6.42 12.20 3.55
C GLY A 227 -6.07 12.71 2.15
N ASN A 228 -6.22 14.02 1.90
CA ASN A 228 -6.05 14.58 0.56
C ASN A 228 -5.13 15.79 0.51
N ASN A 229 -4.26 15.86 -0.49
CA ASN A 229 -3.43 17.04 -0.78
C ASN A 229 -2.60 17.53 0.42
N ASN A 230 -2.05 16.61 1.21
CA ASN A 230 -1.20 16.98 2.34
C ASN A 230 0.29 16.85 1.99
N PHE A 231 1.12 17.70 2.58
CA PHE A 231 2.57 17.71 2.37
C PHE A 231 3.32 17.73 3.71
N ALA A 232 4.11 16.68 3.98
CA ALA A 232 4.89 16.59 5.21
C ALA A 232 6.32 16.10 4.96
N THR A 233 7.27 16.67 5.70
CA THR A 233 8.70 16.35 5.59
C THR A 233 9.37 15.99 6.90
N GLY A 234 8.66 16.11 8.02
CA GLY A 234 9.16 15.67 9.31
C GLY A 234 9.10 14.16 9.46
N ALA A 235 10.15 13.56 9.99
CA ALA A 235 10.23 12.11 10.17
C ALA A 235 9.18 11.53 11.13
N ASN A 236 8.71 12.36 12.06
CA ASN A 236 7.64 12.03 13.00
C ASN A 236 6.33 12.75 12.68
N ALA A 237 6.21 13.35 11.50
CA ALA A 237 5.02 14.10 11.16
C ALA A 237 3.83 13.15 11.00
N ILE A 238 2.71 13.52 11.62
CA ILE A 238 1.43 12.83 11.47
C ILE A 238 0.44 13.85 10.91
N VAL A 239 -0.13 13.55 9.75
CA VAL A 239 -1.08 14.45 9.08
C VAL A 239 -2.36 13.70 8.77
N LEU A 240 -3.47 14.17 9.31
CA LEU A 240 -4.80 13.66 9.03
C LEU A 240 -5.69 14.79 8.50
N GLY A 241 -6.30 14.58 7.33
CA GLY A 241 -7.28 15.52 6.77
C GLY A 241 -6.87 16.06 5.41
N ASN A 242 -7.08 17.35 5.15
CA ASN A 242 -7.00 17.89 3.80
C ASN A 242 -6.14 19.15 3.71
N ASN A 243 -5.39 19.30 2.62
CA ASN A 243 -4.67 20.54 2.30
C ASN A 243 -3.69 21.01 3.40
N ASN A 244 -3.18 20.11 4.24
CA ASN A 244 -2.25 20.51 5.30
C ASN A 244 -0.82 20.57 4.75
N GLY A 245 -0.15 21.70 5.01
CA GLY A 245 1.17 22.00 4.46
C GLY A 245 1.14 22.35 2.97
N THR A 246 2.25 22.88 2.47
CA THR A 246 2.52 23.13 1.05
C THR A 246 3.98 22.78 0.74
N SER A 247 4.37 22.77 -0.54
CA SER A 247 5.77 22.57 -0.95
C SER A 247 6.73 23.68 -0.45
N GLY A 248 6.20 24.84 -0.04
CA GLY A 248 6.97 25.95 0.53
C GLY A 248 6.92 26.01 2.07
N THR A 249 5.94 25.35 2.69
CA THR A 249 5.74 25.33 4.16
C THR A 249 5.30 23.93 4.60
N ASN A 250 6.30 23.13 5.00
CA ASN A 250 6.13 21.70 5.21
C ASN A 250 5.58 21.38 6.61
N VAL A 251 4.80 20.30 6.72
CA VAL A 251 4.45 19.77 8.05
C VAL A 251 5.60 18.96 8.64
N SER A 252 6.06 19.34 9.83
CA SER A 252 7.03 18.57 10.63
C SER A 252 6.51 18.11 12.00
N GLY A 253 5.32 18.56 12.39
CA GLY A 253 4.63 18.18 13.62
C GLY A 253 3.36 17.34 13.37
N ILE A 254 2.35 17.52 14.23
CA ILE A 254 1.06 16.83 14.11
C ILE A 254 0.01 17.81 13.57
N ASN A 255 -0.62 17.46 12.45
CA ASN A 255 -1.74 18.20 11.86
C ASN A 255 -2.98 17.32 11.77
N ILE A 256 -4.10 17.82 12.29
CA ILE A 256 -5.41 17.18 12.18
C ILE A 256 -6.42 18.22 11.70
N GLY A 257 -6.95 18.06 10.50
CA GLY A 257 -7.99 18.92 9.95
C GLY A 257 -7.66 19.46 8.57
N ASN A 258 -7.94 20.75 8.31
CA ASN A 258 -7.90 21.33 6.97
C ASN A 258 -6.98 22.55 6.88
N SER A 259 -6.13 22.65 5.86
CA SER A 259 -5.40 23.88 5.52
C SER A 259 -4.50 24.39 6.65
N ASN A 260 -4.03 23.51 7.55
CA ASN A 260 -3.11 23.90 8.59
C ASN A 260 -1.67 23.90 8.06
N VAL A 261 -0.88 24.87 8.52
CA VAL A 261 0.57 24.95 8.32
C VAL A 261 1.23 24.74 9.67
N ASN A 262 2.19 23.81 9.77
CA ASN A 262 2.79 23.46 11.06
C ASN A 262 4.26 23.04 10.93
N SER A 263 5.16 23.85 11.47
CA SER A 263 6.60 23.61 11.42
C SER A 263 7.18 23.09 12.74
N GLY A 264 6.50 22.13 13.38
CA GLY A 264 7.06 21.31 14.47
C GLY A 264 6.27 21.35 15.78
N GLY A 265 5.07 21.91 15.78
CA GLY A 265 4.13 21.92 16.90
C GLY A 265 2.93 20.99 16.66
N PHE A 266 1.77 21.38 17.19
CA PHE A 266 0.51 20.66 17.06
C PHE A 266 -0.60 21.59 16.53
N ALA A 267 -1.26 21.21 15.45
CA ALA A 267 -2.38 21.94 14.88
C ALA A 267 -3.62 21.04 14.77
N PHE A 268 -4.74 21.50 15.33
CA PHE A 268 -6.04 20.84 15.21
C PHE A 268 -7.10 21.84 14.74
N GLY A 269 -7.81 21.50 13.66
CA GLY A 269 -8.90 22.30 13.10
C GLY A 269 -8.57 22.83 11.71
N THR A 270 -8.88 24.10 11.44
CA THR A 270 -8.82 24.66 10.09
C THR A 270 -7.94 25.89 10.02
N GLY A 271 -7.06 25.99 9.02
CA GLY A 271 -6.34 27.23 8.72
C GLY A 271 -5.36 27.70 9.79
N ASN A 272 -4.95 26.83 10.71
CA ASN A 272 -4.02 27.23 11.78
C ASN A 272 -2.58 27.31 11.26
N ASN A 273 -1.80 28.26 11.77
CA ASN A 273 -0.37 28.40 11.51
C ASN A 273 0.41 28.22 12.81
N VAL A 274 1.21 27.16 12.88
CA VAL A 274 1.89 26.71 14.10
C VAL A 274 3.39 26.57 13.85
N THR A 275 4.21 27.14 14.72
CA THR A 275 5.67 26.91 14.68
C THR A 275 6.09 25.86 15.72
N SER A 276 7.39 25.53 15.73
CA SER A 276 7.94 24.51 16.62
C SER A 276 7.55 24.72 18.09
N ASN A 277 7.22 23.64 18.79
CA ASN A 277 6.85 23.63 20.21
C ASN A 277 5.62 24.48 20.60
N ASN A 278 4.75 24.79 19.64
CA ASN A 278 3.51 25.54 19.87
C ASN A 278 2.27 24.73 19.48
N TYR A 279 1.10 25.22 19.88
CA TYR A 279 -0.16 24.48 19.79
C TYR A 279 -1.29 25.40 19.32
N ALA A 280 -2.09 24.95 18.36
CA ALA A 280 -3.29 25.66 17.94
C ALA A 280 -4.49 24.72 17.81
N PHE A 281 -5.64 25.18 18.29
CA PHE A 281 -6.90 24.45 18.30
C PHE A 281 -8.04 25.37 17.83
N GLY A 282 -8.66 25.02 16.71
CA GLY A 282 -9.81 25.74 16.16
C GLY A 282 -9.56 26.25 14.75
N ASN A 283 -9.98 27.48 14.46
CA ASN A 283 -9.98 28.05 13.12
C ASN A 283 -9.07 29.29 13.00
N ALA A 284 -8.27 29.35 11.94
CA ALA A 284 -7.46 30.52 11.58
C ALA A 284 -6.54 31.05 12.69
N ASN A 285 -6.10 30.20 13.62
CA ASN A 285 -5.26 30.64 14.72
C ASN A 285 -3.78 30.70 14.32
N VAL A 286 -3.02 31.54 15.00
CA VAL A 286 -1.57 31.65 14.89
C VAL A 286 -0.94 31.32 16.25
N ALA A 287 -0.09 30.30 16.30
CA ALA A 287 0.69 29.94 17.47
C ALA A 287 2.18 29.92 17.10
N SER A 288 2.85 31.05 17.32
CA SER A 288 4.18 31.32 16.78
C SER A 288 5.20 31.88 17.78
N GLY A 289 4.91 31.79 19.08
CA GLY A 289 5.88 32.17 20.12
C GLY A 289 7.17 31.35 20.10
N ALA A 290 8.19 31.78 20.85
CA ALA A 290 9.48 31.08 20.86
C ALA A 290 9.39 29.64 21.39
N ALA A 291 8.45 29.37 22.30
CA ALA A 291 8.03 28.04 22.75
C ALA A 291 6.73 28.15 23.56
N GLY A 292 5.93 27.08 23.61
CA GLY A 292 4.81 26.94 24.55
C GLY A 292 3.65 27.90 24.30
N ALA A 293 3.56 28.53 23.11
CA ALA A 293 2.43 29.34 22.74
C ALA A 293 1.23 28.43 22.39
N ILE A 294 0.07 28.75 22.94
CA ILE A 294 -1.17 27.99 22.75
C ILE A 294 -2.28 28.92 22.29
N ALA A 295 -2.88 28.63 21.14
CA ALA A 295 -3.98 29.42 20.58
C ALA A 295 -5.27 28.57 20.52
N PHE A 296 -6.35 29.04 21.13
CA PHE A 296 -7.66 28.40 21.14
C PHE A 296 -8.72 29.30 20.51
N GLY A 297 -9.56 28.73 19.65
CA GLY A 297 -10.78 29.37 19.15
C GLY A 297 -10.69 29.79 17.70
N ASN A 298 -11.14 31.01 17.38
CA ASN A 298 -11.17 31.57 16.04
C ASN A 298 -10.29 32.82 15.96
N SER A 299 -9.29 32.81 15.09
CA SER A 299 -8.35 33.92 14.90
C SER A 299 -7.54 34.30 16.15
N ALA A 300 -7.28 33.35 17.05
CA ALA A 300 -6.40 33.56 18.20
C ALA A 300 -4.95 33.75 17.73
N SER A 301 -4.24 34.70 18.32
CA SER A 301 -2.85 35.03 17.98
C SER A 301 -1.96 34.93 19.21
N ALA A 302 -1.39 33.75 19.43
CA ALA A 302 -0.43 33.47 20.51
C ALA A 302 1.01 33.54 19.96
N THR A 303 1.61 34.73 20.01
CA THR A 303 2.93 35.01 19.41
C THR A 303 4.04 35.22 20.44
N ILE A 304 3.70 35.13 21.73
CA ILE A 304 4.63 35.28 22.86
C ILE A 304 4.94 33.90 23.46
N ALA A 305 6.16 33.70 23.94
CA ALA A 305 6.55 32.46 24.61
C ALA A 305 5.67 32.18 25.85
N ASN A 306 5.25 30.94 26.01
CA ASN A 306 4.40 30.44 27.11
C ASN A 306 3.06 31.18 27.26
N GLN A 307 2.58 31.83 26.20
CA GLN A 307 1.30 32.52 26.21
C GLN A 307 0.18 31.57 25.77
N THR A 308 -0.93 31.56 26.50
CA THR A 308 -2.20 31.00 25.99
C THR A 308 -3.14 32.12 25.60
N VAL A 309 -3.66 32.09 24.38
CA VAL A 309 -4.67 33.03 23.88
C VAL A 309 -5.94 32.25 23.57
N TYR A 310 -7.03 32.64 24.22
CA TYR A 310 -8.39 32.23 23.86
C TYR A 310 -9.01 33.36 23.06
N ALA A 311 -9.44 33.11 21.81
CA ALA A 311 -10.13 34.11 21.00
C ALA A 311 -11.47 33.57 20.52
N ASN A 312 -12.53 34.22 20.95
CA ASN A 312 -13.89 34.05 20.47
C ASN A 312 -14.69 35.31 20.82
N THR A 313 -15.94 35.42 20.34
CA THR A 313 -16.81 36.55 20.71
C THR A 313 -17.15 36.56 22.19
N SER A 314 -17.26 35.37 22.82
CA SER A 314 -17.60 35.22 24.23
C SER A 314 -16.87 34.03 24.85
N HIS A 315 -16.51 34.15 26.14
CA HIS A 315 -15.85 33.11 26.91
C HIS A 315 -16.60 32.85 28.20
N ALA A 316 -16.93 31.58 28.46
CA ALA A 316 -17.50 31.11 29.71
C ALA A 316 -16.65 29.95 30.23
N PHE A 317 -16.29 30.00 31.50
CA PHE A 317 -15.60 28.93 32.22
C PHE A 317 -16.56 28.41 33.27
N SER A 318 -17.05 27.17 33.13
CA SER A 318 -17.99 26.56 34.07
C SER A 318 -17.37 25.41 34.83
N GLY A 319 -17.96 25.10 35.99
CA GLY A 319 -17.68 23.87 36.72
C GLY A 319 -18.12 22.61 35.94
N GLN A 320 -17.87 21.43 36.49
CA GLN A 320 -18.34 20.16 35.91
C GLN A 320 -19.89 20.14 35.87
N GLY A 321 -20.46 20.36 34.68
CA GLY A 321 -21.92 20.48 34.47
C GLY A 321 -22.23 21.28 33.20
N SER A 322 -23.52 21.48 32.90
CA SER A 322 -23.94 22.43 31.86
C SER A 322 -23.67 23.87 32.33
N ILE A 323 -23.33 24.78 31.41
CA ILE A 323 -23.19 26.22 31.73
C ILE A 323 -24.49 26.71 32.40
N GLY A 324 -24.38 27.43 33.52
CA GLY A 324 -25.54 27.87 34.31
C GLY A 324 -26.20 26.79 35.18
N THR A 325 -25.55 25.64 35.38
CA THR A 325 -26.02 24.59 36.31
C THR A 325 -25.00 24.23 37.39
N ALA A 326 -23.83 24.89 37.39
CA ALA A 326 -22.72 24.62 38.28
C ALA A 326 -22.39 25.85 39.13
N ILE A 327 -22.08 25.61 40.41
CA ILE A 327 -21.84 26.63 41.46
C ILE A 327 -20.66 27.60 41.22
N THR A 328 -19.91 27.47 40.12
CA THR A 328 -18.74 28.33 39.86
C THR A 328 -18.58 28.61 38.37
N ASP A 329 -19.20 29.67 37.86
CA ASP A 329 -18.97 30.15 36.50
C ASP A 329 -18.02 31.39 36.50
N VAL A 330 -17.26 31.60 35.43
CA VAL A 330 -16.55 32.86 35.14
C VAL A 330 -16.89 33.25 33.71
N GLY A 331 -17.54 34.40 33.55
CA GLY A 331 -17.80 34.99 32.25
C GLY A 331 -16.80 36.07 31.88
N VAL A 332 -16.30 36.07 30.65
CA VAL A 332 -15.60 37.22 30.05
C VAL A 332 -16.32 37.59 28.76
N ASN A 333 -16.81 38.84 28.69
CA ASN A 333 -17.60 39.35 27.56
C ASN A 333 -18.86 38.52 27.26
N MET A 334 -19.67 38.22 28.29
CA MET A 334 -20.96 37.55 28.15
C MET A 334 -22.10 38.42 28.72
N THR A 335 -23.29 38.33 28.14
CA THR A 335 -24.49 39.02 28.67
C THR A 335 -25.09 38.21 29.83
N PRO A 336 -25.22 38.79 31.04
CA PRO A 336 -25.88 38.10 32.15
C PRO A 336 -27.37 37.83 31.86
N ASN A 337 -27.89 36.72 32.37
CA ASN A 337 -29.31 36.35 32.32
C ASN A 337 -29.74 35.67 33.64
N GLY A 338 -31.06 35.48 33.83
CA GLY A 338 -31.60 34.95 35.09
C GLY A 338 -31.07 33.56 35.49
N THR A 339 -30.50 32.81 34.55
CA THR A 339 -29.91 31.48 34.75
C THR A 339 -28.45 31.51 35.18
N ASN A 340 -27.66 32.56 34.83
CA ASN A 340 -26.21 32.59 35.09
C ASN A 340 -25.79 33.64 36.14
N ILE A 341 -26.69 34.53 36.56
CA ILE A 341 -26.44 35.55 37.60
C ILE A 341 -26.12 34.92 38.97
N PRO A 342 -26.87 33.91 39.47
CA PRO A 342 -26.59 33.29 40.77
C PRO A 342 -25.22 32.60 40.86
N ASP A 343 -24.70 32.13 39.73
CA ASP A 343 -23.44 31.38 39.65
C ASP A 343 -22.19 32.28 39.62
N LEU A 344 -22.36 33.59 39.37
CA LEU A 344 -21.28 34.60 39.43
C LEU A 344 -20.94 35.03 40.86
N GLU A 345 -21.79 34.69 41.84
CA GLU A 345 -21.74 35.27 43.20
C GLU A 345 -20.89 34.44 44.20
N ILE A 346 -20.42 33.25 43.82
CA ILE A 346 -19.67 32.36 44.72
C ILE A 346 -18.15 32.49 44.50
N SER A 347 -17.55 33.34 45.34
CA SER A 347 -16.12 33.45 45.72
C SER A 347 -15.09 33.59 44.59
N LYS A 348 -14.94 34.78 43.97
CA LYS A 348 -13.83 35.07 43.02
C LYS A 348 -13.38 36.53 43.05
N GLY A 349 -12.12 36.76 43.44
CA GLY A 349 -11.44 38.05 43.22
C GLY A 349 -10.82 38.10 41.82
N ILE A 350 -10.99 39.21 41.10
CA ILE A 350 -10.26 39.50 39.86
C ILE A 350 -8.98 40.27 40.25
N LEU A 351 -7.79 39.74 39.96
CA LEU A 351 -6.53 40.47 40.16
C LEU A 351 -6.38 41.54 39.07
N ILE A 352 -6.68 42.78 39.41
CA ILE A 352 -6.41 43.95 38.56
C ILE A 352 -5.03 44.51 38.94
N LYS A 353 -4.06 44.46 38.02
CA LYS A 353 -2.70 45.00 38.29
C LYS A 353 -2.76 46.52 38.48
N ALA A 354 -1.99 47.01 39.46
CA ALA A 354 -1.90 48.44 39.74
C ALA A 354 -1.31 49.23 38.57
N THR A 355 -1.98 50.30 38.17
CA THR A 355 -1.44 51.35 37.30
C THR A 355 -1.14 52.61 38.11
N GLY A 356 -0.59 53.65 37.48
CA GLY A 356 -0.69 55.00 38.04
C GLY A 356 -2.16 55.38 38.25
N VAL A 357 -2.44 56.32 39.16
CA VAL A 357 -3.80 56.85 39.36
C VAL A 357 -4.33 57.34 38.01
N PRO A 358 -5.51 56.86 37.54
CA PRO A 358 -6.06 57.24 36.25
C PRO A 358 -6.25 58.76 36.15
N VAL A 359 -5.89 59.36 35.01
CA VAL A 359 -6.14 60.79 34.79
C VAL A 359 -7.55 60.99 34.24
N THR A 360 -8.14 62.15 34.51
CA THR A 360 -9.54 62.45 34.21
C THR A 360 -9.89 62.32 32.72
N SER A 361 -8.95 62.62 31.83
CA SER A 361 -9.12 62.51 30.37
C SER A 361 -9.27 61.08 29.86
N ASP A 362 -8.84 60.09 30.65
CA ASP A 362 -8.79 58.71 30.20
C ASP A 362 -10.16 58.04 30.22
N CYS A 363 -11.09 58.52 31.05
CA CYS A 363 -12.47 58.00 31.05
C CYS A 363 -13.27 58.68 29.94
N ASN A 364 -13.74 57.90 28.97
CA ASN A 364 -14.52 58.37 27.83
C ASN A 364 -15.43 57.26 27.29
N ALA A 365 -16.17 57.53 26.21
CA ALA A 365 -17.12 56.59 25.62
C ALA A 365 -16.52 55.24 25.22
N SER A 366 -15.22 55.17 24.90
CA SER A 366 -14.58 53.93 24.45
C SER A 366 -14.26 52.94 25.57
N ASN A 367 -14.27 53.40 26.83
CA ASN A 367 -13.90 52.58 27.99
C ASN A 367 -14.83 52.76 29.19
N GLU A 368 -16.04 53.25 28.96
CA GLU A 368 -17.13 53.25 29.95
C GLU A 368 -17.35 51.83 30.53
N GLY A 369 -17.51 51.74 31.85
CA GLY A 369 -17.67 50.46 32.56
C GLY A 369 -16.35 49.78 32.94
N THR A 370 -15.20 50.31 32.52
CA THR A 370 -13.89 49.76 32.91
C THR A 370 -13.63 49.97 34.40
N ILE A 371 -13.20 48.92 35.10
CA ILE A 371 -12.66 48.99 36.46
C ILE A 371 -11.13 48.88 36.38
N VAL A 372 -10.42 49.82 36.97
CA VAL A 372 -8.94 49.84 37.09
C VAL A 372 -8.53 49.93 38.56
N TYR A 373 -7.33 49.46 38.90
CA TYR A 373 -6.74 49.64 40.22
C TYR A 373 -5.60 50.67 40.12
N GLY A 374 -5.82 51.88 40.63
CA GLY A 374 -4.83 52.97 40.60
C GLY A 374 -4.04 53.02 41.91
N LYS A 375 -2.71 53.16 41.84
CA LYS A 375 -1.82 53.21 43.01
C LYS A 375 -0.95 54.48 43.01
N SER A 376 -0.88 55.14 44.16
CA SER A 376 0.06 56.25 44.44
C SER A 376 0.77 56.00 45.76
N GLY A 377 2.10 55.88 45.73
CA GLY A 377 2.89 55.47 46.90
C GLY A 377 2.42 54.12 47.44
N ASN A 378 1.96 54.10 48.70
CA ASN A 378 1.50 52.91 49.41
C ASN A 378 -0.03 52.73 49.40
N THR A 379 -0.78 53.63 48.75
CA THR A 379 -2.25 53.60 48.71
C THR A 379 -2.70 53.23 47.31
N GLY A 380 -3.67 52.30 47.20
CA GLY A 380 -4.34 52.01 45.94
C GLY A 380 -5.84 51.87 46.12
N ASN A 381 -6.60 52.21 45.08
CA ASN A 381 -8.06 52.14 45.06
C ASN A 381 -8.56 51.62 43.71
N PHE A 382 -9.77 51.07 43.70
CA PHE A 382 -10.48 50.78 42.45
C PHE A 382 -11.15 52.04 41.92
N TYR A 383 -11.06 52.26 40.61
CA TYR A 383 -11.74 53.32 39.90
C TYR A 383 -12.58 52.72 38.79
N GLY A 384 -13.82 53.16 38.64
CA GLY A 384 -14.68 52.82 37.52
C GLY A 384 -14.91 54.01 36.62
N CYS A 385 -14.73 53.83 35.32
CA CYS A 385 -15.13 54.84 34.35
C CYS A 385 -16.64 54.79 34.19
N ARG A 386 -17.32 55.88 34.57
CA ARG A 386 -18.78 56.01 34.43
C ARG A 386 -19.15 57.30 33.73
N ILE A 387 -20.32 57.30 33.10
CA ILE A 387 -20.98 58.53 32.67
C ILE A 387 -21.95 59.02 33.75
N SER A 388 -21.90 60.31 34.06
CA SER A 388 -22.88 60.97 34.92
C SER A 388 -23.25 62.32 34.32
N ALA A 389 -24.53 62.51 34.03
CA ALA A 389 -25.05 63.71 33.37
C ALA A 389 -24.29 64.09 32.07
N GLY A 390 -23.92 63.09 31.26
CA GLY A 390 -23.23 63.28 29.98
C GLY A 390 -21.71 63.49 30.09
N VAL A 391 -21.15 63.49 31.29
CA VAL A 391 -19.70 63.64 31.52
C VAL A 391 -19.11 62.31 31.97
N TYR A 392 -18.07 61.87 31.27
CA TYR A 392 -17.28 60.71 31.66
C TYR A 392 -16.28 61.09 32.75
N ALA A 393 -16.27 60.33 33.85
CA ALA A 393 -15.32 60.53 34.93
C ALA A 393 -15.00 59.22 35.64
N TRP A 394 -13.77 59.13 36.16
CA TRP A 394 -13.38 58.06 37.08
C TRP A 394 -14.05 58.27 38.43
N GLN A 395 -14.77 57.27 38.91
CA GLN A 395 -15.30 57.21 40.27
C GLN A 395 -14.49 56.20 41.08
N GLN A 396 -14.01 56.62 42.25
CA GLN A 396 -13.41 55.71 43.22
C GLN A 396 -14.51 54.91 43.95
N PHE A 397 -14.29 53.61 44.16
CA PHE A 397 -15.19 52.73 44.93
C PHE A 397 -14.52 52.26 46.22
#